data_AF-A0A924TKZ8-F1
#
_entry.id   AF-A0A924TKZ8-F1
#
_cell.length_a   1.000
_cell.length_b   1.000
_cell.length_c   1.000
_cell.angle_alpha   90.00
_cell.angle_beta   90.00
_cell.angle_gamma   90.00
#
_symmetry.space_group_name_H-M   'P 1'
#
loop_
_entity.id
_entity.type
_entity.pdbx_description
1 polymer ?
#
loop_
_entity_poly.entity_id
_entity_poly.type
_entity_poly.pdbx_seq_one_letter_code
_entity_poly.pdbx_strand_id
1 'polypeptide(L)'
;MSGPAPVRLSAALVRLTASTLPPVVRDRFREEWLADVAGSRELGLPSSGVVWGAALFSLTLNRAAPEVSGLPITETVHRRARWGIALLCSSVVWGMGSFLLGGVRPDGGAQPGAATVTTAALAPLTFLVPILAALCAVAGVAQLWRAAFHASTLAIITAALATAGFTTAAALAMSLLASSASFPLGLAALAAVLLLAALVCGLATLAFAPARYAPVFPPPAPFRPRWHRRTVVVSITAALLGVVGFGAVDLLVWGPLSATESLTVAEIYAALSPADRSAGIASIVVWAVFWGVLVLGWLAAAMFFSQKADVWTVRPVVTSALVVVSAAVFFQFWAGFSLGMSIADTIPPYSGGISVAGYLYALGGQLALAGAICLVVAPRRLPALAAA
;
A
#
# COMPACT_ATOMS: atom_id res chain seq x y z
N MET A 1 -7.46 -32.66 -34.06
CA MET A 1 -8.58 -33.19 -33.27
C MET A 1 -8.91 -32.22 -32.13
N SER A 2 -10.04 -31.53 -32.22
CA SER A 2 -10.52 -30.63 -31.17
C SER A 2 -11.21 -31.41 -30.07
N GLY A 3 -10.53 -31.61 -28.93
CA GLY A 3 -11.16 -32.19 -27.75
C GLY A 3 -12.40 -31.41 -27.31
N PRO A 4 -13.35 -32.06 -26.61
CA PRO A 4 -14.61 -31.44 -26.20
C PRO A 4 -14.35 -30.18 -25.38
N ALA A 5 -15.10 -29.11 -25.67
CA ALA A 5 -15.02 -27.80 -25.01
C ALA A 5 -14.83 -27.83 -23.48
N PRO A 6 -15.55 -28.66 -22.69
CA PRO A 6 -15.37 -28.73 -21.23
C PRO A 6 -13.94 -29.12 -20.80
N VAL A 7 -13.25 -29.98 -21.54
CA VAL A 7 -11.87 -30.41 -21.19
C VAL A 7 -10.88 -29.27 -21.37
N ARG A 8 -11.08 -28.42 -22.38
CA ARG A 8 -10.23 -27.23 -22.62
C ARG A 8 -10.36 -26.20 -21.50
N LEU A 9 -11.58 -25.98 -21.02
CA LEU A 9 -11.84 -25.07 -19.90
C LEU A 9 -11.19 -25.61 -18.62
N SER A 10 -11.40 -26.88 -18.29
CA SER A 10 -10.78 -27.52 -17.12
C SER A 10 -9.25 -27.44 -17.17
N ALA A 11 -8.64 -27.70 -18.33
CA ALA A 11 -7.19 -27.56 -18.51
C ALA A 11 -6.70 -26.11 -18.32
N ALA A 12 -7.47 -25.11 -18.79
CA ALA A 12 -7.14 -23.70 -18.59
C ALA A 12 -7.21 -23.31 -17.11
N LEU A 13 -8.25 -23.77 -16.39
CA LEU A 13 -8.41 -23.54 -14.95
C LEU A 13 -7.29 -24.21 -14.14
N VAL A 14 -6.90 -25.45 -14.48
CA VAL A 14 -5.75 -26.12 -13.87
C VAL A 14 -4.46 -25.32 -14.09
N ARG A 15 -4.22 -24.80 -15.30
CA ARG A 15 -3.04 -23.95 -15.56
C ARG A 15 -3.05 -22.68 -14.73
N LEU A 16 -4.22 -22.05 -14.59
CA LEU A 16 -4.39 -20.87 -13.75
C LEU A 16 -4.11 -21.21 -12.28
N THR A 17 -4.69 -22.29 -11.77
CA THR A 17 -4.46 -22.77 -10.40
C THR A 17 -2.98 -23.09 -10.17
N ALA A 18 -2.33 -23.83 -11.07
CA ALA A 18 -0.92 -24.16 -10.97
C ALA A 18 -0.03 -22.90 -10.99
N SER A 19 -0.42 -21.84 -11.71
CA SER A 19 0.34 -20.57 -11.71
C SER A 19 0.44 -19.92 -10.32
N THR A 20 -0.45 -20.27 -9.39
CA THR A 20 -0.43 -19.82 -7.98
C THR A 20 0.54 -20.62 -7.10
N LEU A 21 1.04 -21.77 -7.58
CA LEU A 21 1.98 -22.62 -6.86
C LEU A 21 3.42 -22.06 -6.90
N PRO A 22 4.25 -22.41 -5.90
CA PRO A 22 5.69 -22.13 -5.93
C PRO A 22 6.35 -22.73 -7.16
N PRO A 23 7.32 -22.03 -7.79
CA PRO A 23 7.96 -22.49 -9.03
C PRO A 23 8.54 -23.91 -8.95
N VAL A 24 9.08 -24.29 -7.79
CA VAL A 24 9.74 -25.59 -7.55
C VAL A 24 8.80 -26.78 -7.80
N VAL A 25 7.53 -26.66 -7.39
CA VAL A 25 6.55 -27.75 -7.51
C VAL A 25 5.51 -27.49 -8.60
N ARG A 26 5.49 -26.27 -9.16
CA ARG A 26 4.47 -25.83 -10.11
C ARG A 26 4.40 -26.74 -11.33
N ASP A 27 5.53 -26.99 -11.97
CA ASP A 27 5.54 -27.68 -13.26
C ASP A 27 5.16 -29.15 -13.08
N ARG A 28 5.66 -29.79 -12.02
CA ARG A 28 5.25 -31.13 -11.61
C ARG A 28 3.74 -31.24 -11.38
N PHE A 29 3.17 -30.43 -10.49
CA PHE A 29 1.72 -30.50 -10.22
C PHE A 29 0.87 -30.09 -11.42
N ARG A 30 1.36 -29.15 -12.23
CA ARG A 30 0.68 -28.78 -13.48
C ARG A 30 0.61 -29.96 -14.43
N GLU A 31 1.70 -30.71 -14.60
CA GLU A 31 1.74 -31.89 -15.46
C GLU A 31 0.83 -33.00 -14.91
N GLU A 32 0.92 -33.31 -13.62
CA GLU A 32 0.06 -34.29 -12.95
C GLU A 32 -1.43 -33.95 -13.11
N TRP A 33 -1.84 -32.72 -12.79
CA TRP A 33 -3.25 -32.31 -12.90
C TRP A 33 -3.75 -32.22 -14.34
N LEU A 34 -2.89 -31.87 -15.30
CA LEU A 34 -3.29 -31.89 -16.71
C LEU A 34 -3.44 -33.32 -17.23
N ALA A 35 -2.61 -34.25 -16.76
CA ALA A 35 -2.78 -35.67 -17.03
C ALA A 35 -4.08 -36.19 -16.41
N ASP A 36 -4.40 -35.81 -15.17
CA ASP A 36 -5.65 -36.17 -14.49
C ASP A 36 -6.89 -35.63 -15.25
N VAL A 37 -6.84 -34.38 -15.72
CA VAL A 37 -7.92 -33.81 -16.56
C VAL A 37 -8.07 -34.58 -17.87
N ALA A 38 -6.97 -35.04 -18.47
CA ALA A 38 -7.01 -35.82 -19.70
C ALA A 38 -7.58 -37.23 -19.48
N GLY A 39 -7.16 -37.90 -18.41
CA GLY A 39 -7.60 -39.26 -18.03
C GLY A 39 -8.97 -39.34 -17.36
N SER A 40 -9.54 -38.20 -16.92
CA SER A 40 -10.78 -38.19 -16.13
C SER A 40 -11.95 -38.89 -16.84
N ARG A 41 -12.01 -38.81 -18.18
CA ARG A 41 -13.10 -39.42 -18.98
C ARG A 41 -13.03 -40.94 -19.00
N GLU A 42 -11.82 -41.51 -19.08
CA GLU A 42 -11.60 -42.96 -19.09
C GLU A 42 -11.99 -43.56 -17.74
N LEU A 43 -11.81 -42.79 -16.66
CA LEU A 43 -12.18 -43.17 -15.30
C LEU A 43 -13.65 -42.86 -14.95
N GLY A 44 -14.43 -42.31 -15.88
CA GLY A 44 -15.83 -41.91 -15.62
C GLY A 44 -15.97 -40.75 -14.61
N LEU A 45 -14.88 -40.00 -14.36
CA LEU A 45 -14.86 -38.89 -13.40
C LEU A 45 -15.07 -37.53 -14.10
N PRO A 46 -15.84 -36.61 -13.49
CA PRO A 46 -16.01 -35.27 -14.03
C PRO A 46 -14.70 -34.47 -13.90
N SER A 47 -14.22 -33.88 -15.00
CA SER A 47 -13.00 -33.05 -15.00
C SER A 47 -13.07 -31.84 -14.06
N SER A 48 -14.28 -31.37 -13.72
CA SER A 48 -14.49 -30.33 -12.72
C SER A 48 -14.05 -30.74 -11.31
N GLY A 49 -14.12 -32.05 -10.99
CA GLY A 49 -13.61 -32.59 -9.73
C GLY A 49 -12.09 -32.44 -9.61
N VAL A 50 -11.35 -32.64 -10.71
CA VAL A 50 -9.90 -32.44 -10.76
C VAL A 50 -9.56 -30.95 -10.57
N VAL A 51 -10.30 -30.04 -11.23
CA VAL A 51 -10.12 -28.59 -11.07
C VAL A 51 -10.34 -28.16 -9.61
N TRP A 52 -11.41 -28.63 -8.98
CA TRP A 52 -11.71 -28.34 -7.58
C TRP A 52 -10.66 -28.93 -6.63
N GLY A 53 -10.22 -30.18 -6.88
CA GLY A 53 -9.15 -30.82 -6.13
C GLY A 53 -7.84 -30.02 -6.21
N ALA A 54 -7.44 -29.60 -7.42
CA ALA A 54 -6.27 -28.76 -7.64
C ALA A 54 -6.38 -27.40 -6.94
N ALA A 55 -7.57 -26.77 -7.00
CA ALA A 55 -7.82 -25.48 -6.36
C ALA A 55 -7.74 -25.59 -4.83
N LEU A 56 -8.42 -26.59 -4.25
CA LEU A 56 -8.40 -26.85 -2.82
C LEU A 56 -6.98 -27.19 -2.35
N PHE A 57 -6.28 -28.05 -3.08
CA PHE A 57 -4.88 -28.37 -2.80
C PHE A 57 -4.00 -27.11 -2.83
N SER A 58 -4.13 -26.24 -3.83
CA SER A 58 -3.35 -24.99 -3.90
C SER A 58 -3.61 -24.06 -2.71
N LEU A 59 -4.83 -24.08 -2.17
CA LEU A 59 -5.24 -23.30 -1.00
C LEU A 59 -4.74 -23.90 0.32
N THR A 60 -4.69 -25.24 0.44
CA THR A 60 -4.27 -25.94 1.66
C THR A 60 -2.80 -26.32 1.68
N LEU A 61 -2.11 -26.22 0.53
CA LEU A 61 -0.69 -26.52 0.41
C LEU A 61 0.12 -25.73 1.43
N ASN A 62 0.90 -26.43 2.26
CA ASN A 62 1.83 -25.80 3.17
C ASN A 62 2.99 -25.17 2.40
N ARG A 63 2.79 -23.96 1.87
CA ARG A 63 3.81 -23.21 1.11
C ARG A 63 5.05 -22.85 1.93
N ALA A 64 5.04 -23.07 3.25
CA ALA A 64 6.22 -22.91 4.09
C ALA A 64 7.11 -24.14 4.14
N ALA A 65 6.59 -25.30 3.75
CA ALA A 65 7.34 -26.54 3.85
C ALA A 65 8.60 -26.42 2.97
N PRO A 66 9.80 -26.77 3.49
CA PRO A 66 11.05 -26.65 2.74
C PRO A 66 11.00 -27.38 1.39
N GLU A 67 10.35 -28.54 1.34
CA GLU A 67 10.15 -29.35 0.15
C GLU A 67 9.27 -28.67 -0.92
N VAL A 68 8.38 -27.76 -0.52
CA VAL A 68 7.50 -27.01 -1.42
C VAL A 68 8.12 -25.68 -1.85
N SER A 69 8.76 -24.99 -0.90
CA SER A 69 9.34 -23.66 -1.10
C SER A 69 10.75 -23.69 -1.70
N GLY A 70 11.48 -24.79 -1.50
CA GLY A 70 12.92 -24.89 -1.77
C GLY A 70 13.77 -24.03 -0.83
N LEU A 71 13.21 -23.53 0.27
CA LEU A 71 13.89 -22.62 1.20
C LEU A 71 14.07 -23.26 2.57
N PRO A 72 15.20 -22.98 3.26
CA PRO A 72 15.34 -23.30 4.67
C PRO A 72 14.21 -22.68 5.49
N ILE A 73 13.78 -23.38 6.55
CA ILE A 73 12.72 -22.92 7.46
C ILE A 73 13.04 -21.51 8.01
N THR A 74 14.30 -21.25 8.34
CA THR A 74 14.78 -19.94 8.83
C THR A 74 14.49 -18.81 7.86
N GLU A 75 14.80 -18.98 6.56
CA GLU A 75 14.51 -17.99 5.52
C GLU A 75 13.00 -17.78 5.34
N THR A 76 12.21 -18.85 5.40
CA THR A 76 10.75 -18.77 5.35
C THR A 76 10.17 -17.97 6.53
N VAL A 77 10.70 -18.19 7.75
CA VAL A 77 10.36 -17.42 8.96
C VAL A 77 10.67 -15.93 8.75
N HIS A 78 11.87 -15.59 8.30
CA HIS A 78 12.26 -14.21 8.03
C HIS A 78 11.35 -13.53 7.00
N ARG A 79 11.04 -14.23 5.91
CA ARG A 79 10.17 -13.73 4.85
C ARG A 79 8.78 -13.39 5.35
N ARG A 80 8.21 -14.27 6.19
CA ARG A 80 6.92 -14.06 6.83
C ARG A 80 6.96 -12.88 7.80
N ALA A 81 7.98 -12.81 8.64
CA ALA A 81 8.16 -11.69 9.58
C ALA A 81 8.21 -10.34 8.84
N ARG A 82 9.00 -10.26 7.76
CA ARG A 82 9.10 -9.07 6.90
C ARG A 82 7.77 -8.67 6.27
N TRP A 83 7.00 -9.63 5.75
CA TRP A 83 5.65 -9.34 5.27
C TRP A 83 4.71 -8.89 6.39
N GLY A 84 4.81 -9.50 7.58
CA GLY A 84 4.07 -9.10 8.77
C GLY A 84 4.29 -7.63 9.13
N ILE A 85 5.56 -7.23 9.23
CA ILE A 85 5.97 -5.85 9.48
C ILE A 85 5.46 -4.91 8.38
N ALA A 86 5.65 -5.26 7.11
CA ALA A 86 5.23 -4.44 5.98
C ALA A 86 3.72 -4.14 6.01
N LEU A 87 2.91 -5.17 6.28
CA LEU A 87 1.46 -5.05 6.33
C LEU A 87 1.00 -4.28 7.57
N LEU A 88 1.63 -4.48 8.73
CA LEU A 88 1.34 -3.68 9.93
C LEU A 88 1.67 -2.20 9.72
N CYS A 89 2.86 -1.88 9.21
CA CYS A 89 3.21 -0.50 8.86
C CYS A 89 2.22 0.10 7.84
N SER A 90 1.81 -0.67 6.83
CA SER A 90 0.80 -0.24 5.86
C SER A 90 -0.56 0.00 6.51
N SER A 91 -0.97 -0.81 7.50
CA SER A 91 -2.21 -0.59 8.24
C SER A 91 -2.21 0.73 9.00
N VAL A 92 -1.06 1.14 9.55
CA VAL A 92 -0.91 2.45 10.20
C VAL A 92 -1.05 3.59 9.20
N VAL A 93 -0.47 3.46 8.00
CA VAL A 93 -0.62 4.46 6.93
C VAL A 93 -2.10 4.65 6.58
N TRP A 94 -2.83 3.57 6.37
CA TRP A 94 -4.27 3.64 6.07
C TRP A 94 -5.08 4.19 7.24
N GLY A 95 -4.78 3.77 8.47
CA GLY A 95 -5.44 4.27 9.68
C GLY A 95 -5.23 5.77 9.87
N MET A 96 -3.98 6.23 9.85
CA MET A 96 -3.63 7.66 9.98
C MET A 96 -4.21 8.48 8.82
N GLY A 97 -4.18 7.93 7.61
CA GLY A 97 -4.75 8.57 6.43
C GLY A 97 -6.26 8.77 6.53
N SER A 98 -7.00 7.77 7.02
CA SER A 98 -8.45 7.89 7.27
C SER A 98 -8.78 8.96 8.32
N PHE A 99 -7.90 9.13 9.32
CA PHE A 99 -8.04 10.16 10.33
C PHE A 99 -7.87 11.56 9.74
N LEU A 100 -6.78 11.79 9.00
CA LEU A 100 -6.49 13.09 8.39
C LEU A 100 -7.54 13.51 7.35
N LEU A 101 -8.20 12.54 6.72
CA LEU A 101 -9.29 12.79 5.77
C LEU A 101 -10.65 13.06 6.44
N GLY A 102 -10.70 13.17 7.77
CA GLY A 102 -11.92 13.54 8.50
C GLY A 102 -12.93 12.41 8.63
N GLY A 103 -12.45 11.19 8.97
CA GLY A 103 -13.24 9.95 9.05
C GLY A 103 -14.66 10.07 9.60
N VAL A 104 -15.53 9.17 9.14
CA VAL A 104 -16.97 9.10 9.47
C VAL A 104 -17.21 9.22 10.98
N ARG A 105 -17.99 10.21 11.41
CA ARG A 105 -18.40 10.30 12.82
C ARG A 105 -19.31 9.11 13.17
N PRO A 106 -19.14 8.49 14.35
CA PRO A 106 -19.91 7.30 14.75
C PRO A 106 -21.41 7.54 14.94
N ASP A 107 -21.85 8.79 15.06
CA ASP A 107 -23.26 9.17 15.11
C ASP A 107 -23.95 9.21 13.73
N GLY A 108 -23.22 8.92 12.64
CA GLY A 108 -23.74 9.02 11.28
C GLY A 108 -24.06 10.45 10.85
N GLY A 109 -23.80 11.44 11.72
CA GLY A 109 -23.93 12.85 11.41
C GLY A 109 -22.76 13.27 10.56
N ALA A 110 -23.02 13.63 9.30
CA ALA A 110 -22.11 14.49 8.57
C ALA A 110 -21.80 15.70 9.48
N GLN A 111 -20.53 16.14 9.52
CA GLN A 111 -20.20 17.42 10.14
C GLN A 111 -21.20 18.45 9.58
N PRO A 112 -21.93 19.21 10.41
CA PRO A 112 -22.90 20.18 9.89
C PRO A 112 -22.15 21.18 9.01
N GLY A 113 -22.30 21.04 7.69
CA GLY A 113 -21.51 21.75 6.66
C GLY A 113 -20.85 20.84 5.61
N ALA A 114 -20.51 19.58 5.93
CA ALA A 114 -19.93 18.65 4.96
C ALA A 114 -21.02 18.20 3.96
N ALA A 115 -21.06 18.87 2.81
CA ALA A 115 -22.05 18.73 1.76
C ALA A 115 -22.52 17.28 1.54
N THR A 116 -23.83 17.09 1.70
CA THR A 116 -24.61 15.84 1.56
C THR A 116 -24.53 15.19 0.18
N VAL A 117 -23.95 15.86 -0.83
CA VAL A 117 -23.91 15.39 -2.22
C VAL A 117 -22.59 14.70 -2.58
N THR A 118 -21.46 15.11 -1.99
CA THR A 118 -20.15 14.45 -2.17
C THR A 118 -19.99 13.17 -1.35
N THR A 119 -20.78 13.02 -0.29
CA THR A 119 -20.70 11.86 0.62
C THR A 119 -21.26 10.58 0.02
N ALA A 120 -22.28 10.61 -0.84
CA ALA A 120 -22.85 9.38 -1.40
C ALA A 120 -21.89 8.67 -2.39
N ALA A 121 -21.23 9.42 -3.27
CA ALA A 121 -20.32 8.84 -4.26
C ALA A 121 -18.99 8.36 -3.64
N LEU A 122 -18.53 9.03 -2.57
CA LEU A 122 -17.29 8.69 -1.87
C LEU A 122 -17.51 7.81 -0.64
N ALA A 123 -18.75 7.58 -0.19
CA ALA A 123 -19.06 6.71 0.94
C ALA A 123 -18.42 5.32 0.82
N PRO A 124 -18.46 4.63 -0.34
CA PRO A 124 -17.78 3.35 -0.46
C PRO A 124 -16.26 3.45 -0.22
N LEU A 125 -15.63 4.54 -0.64
CA LEU A 125 -14.20 4.77 -0.47
C LEU A 125 -13.84 5.14 0.97
N THR A 126 -14.69 5.90 1.68
CA THR A 126 -14.48 6.20 3.11
C THR A 126 -14.60 4.95 3.98
N PHE A 127 -15.47 4.00 3.63
CA PHE A 127 -15.53 2.68 4.29
C PHE A 127 -14.40 1.73 3.85
N LEU A 128 -13.91 1.85 2.61
CA LEU A 128 -12.86 0.97 2.10
C LEU A 128 -11.54 1.15 2.86
N VAL A 129 -11.14 2.38 3.20
CA VAL A 129 -9.87 2.65 3.89
C VAL A 129 -9.73 1.93 5.25
N PRO A 130 -10.68 2.04 6.21
CA PRO A 130 -10.57 1.31 7.47
C PRO A 130 -10.64 -0.21 7.27
N ILE A 131 -11.38 -0.70 6.27
CA ILE A 131 -11.37 -2.12 5.90
C ILE A 131 -9.98 -2.54 5.42
N LEU A 132 -9.34 -1.78 4.55
CA LEU A 132 -7.98 -2.06 4.08
C LEU A 132 -6.97 -2.01 5.23
N ALA A 133 -7.10 -1.04 6.15
CA ALA A 133 -6.28 -0.96 7.36
C ALA A 133 -6.43 -2.24 8.22
N ALA A 134 -7.68 -2.64 8.50
CA ALA A 134 -7.98 -3.84 9.28
C ALA A 134 -7.48 -5.12 8.60
N LEU A 135 -7.69 -5.28 7.29
CA LEU A 135 -7.20 -6.41 6.52
C LEU A 135 -5.67 -6.49 6.55
N CYS A 136 -4.98 -5.35 6.38
CA CYS A 136 -3.52 -5.29 6.50
C CYS A 136 -3.05 -5.65 7.91
N ALA A 137 -3.73 -5.16 8.96
CA ALA A 137 -3.38 -5.47 10.34
C ALA A 137 -3.55 -6.96 10.65
N VAL A 138 -4.71 -7.54 10.33
CA VAL A 138 -5.01 -8.97 10.54
C VAL A 138 -4.03 -9.84 9.76
N ALA A 139 -3.79 -9.55 8.48
CA ALA A 139 -2.83 -10.28 7.67
C ALA A 139 -1.41 -10.14 8.23
N GLY A 140 -1.03 -8.95 8.69
CA GLY A 140 0.26 -8.67 9.30
C GLY A 140 0.51 -9.48 10.57
N VAL A 141 -0.45 -9.44 11.51
CA VAL A 141 -0.44 -10.25 12.75
C VAL A 141 -0.37 -11.74 12.41
N ALA A 142 -1.19 -12.23 11.48
CA ALA A 142 -1.19 -13.63 11.08
C ALA A 142 0.17 -14.08 10.52
N GLN A 143 0.85 -13.24 9.75
CA GLN A 143 2.20 -13.55 9.24
C GLN A 143 3.25 -13.57 10.36
N LEU A 144 3.15 -12.67 11.36
CA LEU A 144 4.04 -12.69 12.52
C LEU A 144 3.84 -13.95 13.37
N TRP A 145 2.60 -14.34 13.66
CA TRP A 145 2.33 -15.59 14.38
C TRP A 145 2.84 -16.82 13.63
N ARG A 146 2.60 -16.89 12.32
CA ARG A 146 3.15 -17.95 11.48
C ARG A 146 4.68 -17.97 11.45
N ALA A 147 5.34 -16.83 11.57
CA ALA A 147 6.80 -16.79 11.71
C ALA A 147 7.22 -17.28 13.11
N ALA A 148 6.54 -16.81 14.16
CA ALA A 148 6.84 -17.13 15.55
C ALA A 148 6.74 -18.62 15.86
N PHE A 149 5.67 -19.30 15.41
CA PHE A 149 5.48 -20.75 15.64
C PHE A 149 6.58 -21.63 15.05
N HIS A 150 7.31 -21.15 14.04
CA HIS A 150 8.41 -21.88 13.43
C HIS A 150 9.80 -21.37 13.87
N ALA A 151 9.85 -20.36 14.75
CA ALA A 151 11.10 -19.73 15.19
C ALA A 151 11.55 -20.24 16.57
N SER A 152 10.84 -19.85 17.63
CA SER A 152 11.17 -20.19 19.02
C SER A 152 10.03 -19.84 19.98
N THR A 153 10.05 -20.40 21.19
CA THR A 153 9.12 -20.02 22.27
C THR A 153 9.17 -18.52 22.60
N LEU A 154 10.36 -17.92 22.58
CA LEU A 154 10.52 -16.47 22.79
C LEU A 154 9.85 -15.67 21.67
N ALA A 155 9.95 -16.12 20.42
CA ALA A 155 9.25 -15.50 19.29
C ALA A 155 7.72 -15.59 19.46
N ILE A 156 7.21 -16.70 20.00
CA ILE A 156 5.78 -16.87 20.31
C ILE A 156 5.35 -15.88 21.41
N ILE A 157 6.11 -15.79 22.51
CA ILE A 157 5.81 -14.85 23.60
C ILE A 157 5.82 -13.39 23.10
N THR A 158 6.82 -13.02 22.30
CA THR A 158 6.92 -11.66 21.73
C THR A 158 5.79 -11.36 20.75
N ALA A 159 5.40 -12.30 19.90
CA ALA A 159 4.24 -12.15 19.01
C ALA A 159 2.93 -12.02 19.80
N ALA A 160 2.78 -12.78 20.90
CA ALA A 160 1.62 -12.70 21.79
C ALA A 160 1.53 -11.34 22.47
N LEU A 161 2.64 -10.85 23.06
CA LEU A 161 2.70 -9.53 23.68
C LEU A 161 2.43 -8.41 22.67
N ALA A 162 2.98 -8.49 21.46
CA ALA A 162 2.72 -7.50 20.41
C ALA A 162 1.26 -7.51 19.94
N THR A 163 0.67 -8.70 19.81
CA THR A 163 -0.76 -8.83 19.46
C THR A 163 -1.64 -8.26 20.57
N ALA A 164 -1.35 -8.59 21.83
CA ALA A 164 -2.08 -8.05 22.98
C ALA A 164 -1.95 -6.52 23.07
N GLY A 165 -0.74 -5.98 22.88
CA GLY A 165 -0.52 -4.54 22.81
C GLY A 165 -1.30 -3.88 21.67
N PHE A 166 -1.29 -4.49 20.48
CA PHE A 166 -2.07 -4.04 19.32
C PHE A 166 -3.57 -4.02 19.62
N THR A 167 -4.13 -5.11 20.18
CA THR A 167 -5.55 -5.20 20.48
C THR A 167 -5.97 -4.22 21.56
N THR A 168 -5.16 -4.05 22.62
CA THR A 168 -5.43 -3.09 23.68
C THR A 168 -5.38 -1.65 23.16
N ALA A 169 -4.40 -1.33 22.31
CA ALA A 169 -4.33 -0.03 21.65
C ALA A 169 -5.57 0.20 20.78
N ALA A 170 -5.90 -0.74 19.90
CA ALA A 170 -7.09 -0.66 19.04
C ALA A 170 -8.38 -0.47 19.85
N ALA A 171 -8.56 -1.23 20.94
CA ALA A 171 -9.69 -1.08 21.84
C ALA A 171 -9.71 0.31 22.51
N LEU A 172 -8.58 0.79 23.01
CA LEU A 172 -8.46 2.12 23.60
C LEU A 172 -8.80 3.21 22.58
N ALA A 173 -8.34 3.09 21.35
CA ALA A 173 -8.68 4.03 20.30
C ALA A 173 -10.16 4.02 19.95
N MET A 174 -10.78 2.84 19.85
CA MET A 174 -12.23 2.72 19.63
C MET A 174 -13.01 3.35 20.78
N SER A 175 -12.57 3.15 22.03
CA SER A 175 -13.16 3.78 23.20
C SER A 175 -13.00 5.31 23.19
N LEU A 176 -11.83 5.82 22.80
CA LEU A 176 -11.56 7.26 22.68
C LEU A 176 -12.29 7.91 21.50
N LEU A 177 -12.47 7.18 20.40
CA LEU A 177 -13.30 7.57 19.27
C LEU A 177 -14.78 7.66 19.67
N ALA A 178 -15.24 6.77 20.54
CA ALA A 178 -16.60 6.79 21.08
C ALA A 178 -16.83 7.95 22.08
N SER A 179 -15.77 8.43 22.74
CA SER A 179 -15.84 9.60 23.61
C SER A 179 -15.68 10.90 22.81
N SER A 180 -16.78 11.64 22.61
CA SER A 180 -16.82 12.89 21.84
C SER A 180 -15.85 14.00 22.30
N ALA A 181 -15.25 13.89 23.49
CA ALA A 181 -14.46 14.93 24.14
C ALA A 181 -12.93 14.88 23.91
N SER A 182 -12.37 13.86 23.25
CA SER A 182 -10.89 13.69 23.18
C SER A 182 -10.38 13.05 21.88
N PHE A 183 -11.03 13.38 20.76
CA PHE A 183 -10.80 12.76 19.46
C PHE A 183 -9.35 12.84 18.91
N PRO A 184 -8.62 13.98 18.97
CA PRO A 184 -7.31 14.08 18.32
C PRO A 184 -6.15 13.45 19.12
N LEU A 185 -6.21 13.50 20.46
CA LEU A 185 -5.16 12.95 21.34
C LEU A 185 -5.20 11.41 21.40
N GLY A 186 -6.39 10.80 21.35
CA GLY A 186 -6.53 9.35 21.41
C GLY A 186 -6.00 8.62 20.18
N LEU A 187 -6.16 9.23 19.00
CA LEU A 187 -5.70 8.67 17.73
C LEU A 187 -4.19 8.83 17.52
N ALA A 188 -3.61 9.96 17.95
CA ALA A 188 -2.16 10.15 17.94
C ALA A 188 -1.46 9.16 18.89
N ALA A 189 -2.01 8.95 20.09
CA ALA A 189 -1.50 7.96 21.05
C ALA A 189 -1.63 6.53 20.51
N LEU A 190 -2.75 6.18 19.86
CA LEU A 190 -2.92 4.90 19.19
C LEU A 190 -1.86 4.67 18.11
N ALA A 191 -1.75 5.60 17.16
CA ALA A 191 -0.81 5.45 16.05
C ALA A 191 0.63 5.34 16.55
N ALA A 192 1.00 6.10 17.58
CA ALA A 192 2.30 6.01 18.24
C ALA A 192 2.52 4.64 18.90
N VAL A 193 1.55 4.11 19.64
CA VAL A 193 1.65 2.78 20.30
C VAL A 193 1.72 1.66 19.26
N LEU A 194 0.93 1.74 18.19
CA LEU A 194 0.93 0.76 17.11
C LEU A 194 2.24 0.77 16.33
N LEU A 195 2.79 1.96 16.02
CA LEU A 195 4.10 2.11 15.40
C LEU A 195 5.22 1.59 16.30
N LEU A 196 5.20 1.94 17.59
CA LEU A 196 6.21 1.49 18.55
C LEU A 196 6.17 -0.03 18.72
N ALA A 197 4.98 -0.62 18.83
CA ALA A 197 4.81 -2.07 18.96
C ALA A 197 5.25 -2.82 17.69
N ALA A 198 4.86 -2.35 16.50
CA ALA A 198 5.28 -2.93 15.22
C ALA A 198 6.80 -2.79 15.00
N LEU A 199 7.38 -1.65 15.40
CA LEU A 199 8.80 -1.37 15.34
C LEU A 199 9.59 -2.27 16.30
N VAL A 200 9.18 -2.37 17.57
CA VAL A 200 9.86 -3.21 18.58
C VAL A 200 9.78 -4.70 18.21
N CYS A 201 8.61 -5.17 17.78
CA CYS A 201 8.44 -6.56 17.38
C CYS A 201 9.18 -6.89 16.07
N GLY A 202 9.17 -5.95 15.12
CA GLY A 202 9.91 -6.07 13.86
C GLY A 202 11.42 -6.02 14.02
N LEU A 203 11.92 -5.12 14.88
CA LEU A 203 13.35 -5.01 15.20
C LEU A 203 13.82 -6.22 16.00
N ALA A 204 13.05 -6.72 16.97
CA ALA A 204 13.41 -7.95 17.69
C ALA A 204 13.49 -9.15 16.75
N THR A 205 12.49 -9.34 15.87
CA THR A 205 12.50 -10.45 14.91
C THR A 205 13.60 -10.35 13.85
N LEU A 206 14.03 -9.14 13.48
CA LEU A 206 15.13 -8.92 12.54
C LEU A 206 16.53 -8.97 13.20
N ALA A 207 16.66 -8.51 14.45
CA ALA A 207 17.95 -8.45 15.15
C ALA A 207 18.42 -9.82 15.66
N PHE A 208 17.49 -10.72 16.00
CA PHE A 208 17.83 -12.05 16.54
C PHE A 208 17.94 -13.16 15.50
N ALA A 209 17.80 -12.82 14.23
CA ALA A 209 17.74 -13.82 13.19
C ALA A 209 19.00 -13.67 12.30
N PRO A 210 19.94 -14.64 12.34
CA PRO A 210 21.30 -14.47 11.85
C PRO A 210 21.31 -14.25 10.33
N ALA A 211 21.51 -13.00 9.92
CA ALA A 211 21.71 -12.65 8.53
C ALA A 211 23.14 -13.03 8.12
N ARG A 212 23.32 -14.22 7.53
CA ARG A 212 24.55 -14.59 6.79
C ARG A 212 24.33 -15.83 5.92
N TYR A 213 23.44 -15.72 4.94
CA TYR A 213 23.64 -16.42 3.67
C TYR A 213 23.87 -15.36 2.61
N ALA A 214 25.12 -15.22 2.17
CA ALA A 214 25.42 -14.57 0.91
C ALA A 214 24.71 -15.39 -0.16
N PRO A 215 23.69 -14.84 -0.84
CA PRO A 215 23.05 -15.59 -1.91
C PRO A 215 24.13 -15.85 -2.95
N VAL A 216 24.31 -17.11 -3.33
CA VAL A 216 24.95 -17.45 -4.61
C VAL A 216 23.97 -16.94 -5.66
N PHE A 217 24.10 -15.65 -6.00
CA PHE A 217 23.22 -15.02 -6.97
C PHE A 217 23.53 -15.65 -8.33
N PRO A 218 22.56 -16.31 -8.99
CA PRO A 218 22.72 -16.55 -10.41
C PRO A 218 22.95 -15.21 -11.12
N PRO A 219 23.76 -15.18 -12.19
CA PRO A 219 24.14 -13.95 -12.87
C PRO A 219 22.90 -13.14 -13.25
N PRO A 220 22.99 -11.79 -13.21
CA PRO A 220 21.87 -10.93 -13.54
C PRO A 220 21.29 -11.34 -14.89
N ALA A 221 19.97 -11.55 -14.94
CA ALA A 221 19.26 -11.83 -16.18
C ALA A 221 19.65 -10.81 -17.26
N PRO A 222 19.78 -11.23 -18.53
CA PRO A 222 20.32 -10.39 -19.59
C PRO A 222 19.61 -9.04 -19.66
N PHE A 223 20.42 -8.00 -19.81
CA PHE A 223 20.02 -6.61 -19.75
C PHE A 223 18.83 -6.32 -20.67
N ARG A 224 17.72 -5.85 -20.10
CA ARG A 224 16.72 -5.09 -20.88
C ARG A 224 17.43 -3.88 -21.53
N PRO A 225 17.08 -3.53 -22.78
CA PRO A 225 17.72 -2.44 -23.50
C PRO A 225 17.74 -1.13 -22.70
N ARG A 226 18.83 -0.36 -22.78
CA ARG A 226 18.99 0.93 -22.06
C ARG A 226 17.83 1.91 -22.32
N TRP A 227 17.26 1.89 -23.52
CA TRP A 227 16.14 2.76 -23.90
C TRP A 227 14.86 2.47 -23.11
N HIS A 228 14.59 1.20 -22.77
CA HIS A 228 13.43 0.85 -21.94
C HIS A 228 13.55 1.46 -20.54
N ARG A 229 14.75 1.43 -19.94
CA ARG A 229 14.98 2.02 -18.62
C ARG A 229 14.77 3.54 -18.64
N ARG A 230 15.32 4.21 -19.65
CA ARG A 230 15.13 5.67 -19.84
C ARG A 230 13.66 6.03 -20.01
N THR A 231 12.95 5.27 -20.85
CA THR A 231 11.50 5.49 -21.08
C THR A 231 10.73 5.34 -19.78
N VAL A 232 10.98 4.28 -19.01
CA VAL A 232 10.33 4.06 -17.70
C VAL A 232 10.63 5.21 -16.73
N VAL A 233 11.89 5.65 -16.62
CA VAL A 233 12.27 6.75 -15.72
C VAL A 233 11.58 8.05 -16.15
N VAL A 234 11.60 8.39 -17.44
CA VAL A 234 10.93 9.60 -17.97
C VAL A 234 9.43 9.55 -17.75
N SER A 235 8.77 8.40 -17.99
CA SER A 235 7.33 8.23 -17.74
C SER A 235 7.00 8.39 -16.25
N ILE A 236 7.83 7.84 -15.36
CA ILE A 236 7.66 8.02 -13.91
C ILE A 236 7.84 9.50 -13.54
N THR A 237 8.86 10.19 -14.07
CA THR A 237 9.06 11.62 -13.81
C THR A 237 7.86 12.45 -14.29
N ALA A 238 7.34 12.17 -15.49
CA ALA A 238 6.16 12.86 -16.00
C ALA A 238 4.95 12.64 -15.08
N ALA A 239 4.74 11.42 -14.60
CA ALA A 239 3.70 11.11 -13.63
C ALA A 239 3.90 11.86 -12.30
N LEU A 240 5.15 11.95 -11.79
CA LEU A 240 5.48 12.70 -10.58
C LEU A 240 5.21 14.20 -10.73
N LEU A 241 5.58 14.80 -11.87
CA LEU A 241 5.24 16.19 -12.17
C LEU A 241 3.72 16.38 -12.29
N GLY A 242 3.01 15.40 -12.86
CA GLY A 242 1.56 15.38 -12.88
C GLY A 242 0.94 15.37 -11.48
N VAL A 243 1.51 14.60 -10.54
CA VAL A 243 1.10 14.61 -9.12
C VAL A 243 1.27 16.00 -8.50
N VAL A 244 2.43 16.65 -8.69
CA VAL A 244 2.68 18.00 -8.17
C VAL A 244 1.71 19.03 -8.78
N GLY A 245 1.53 19.00 -10.10
CA GLY A 245 0.62 19.91 -10.79
C GLY A 245 -0.84 19.71 -10.36
N PHE A 246 -1.27 18.45 -10.23
CA PHE A 246 -2.61 18.11 -9.74
C PHE A 246 -2.84 18.63 -8.32
N GLY A 247 -1.88 18.43 -7.42
CA GLY A 247 -1.96 18.95 -6.05
C GLY A 247 -2.02 20.49 -6.01
N ALA A 248 -1.29 21.20 -6.87
CA ALA A 248 -1.37 22.65 -6.96
C ALA A 248 -2.74 23.14 -7.46
N VAL A 249 -3.30 22.48 -8.49
CA VAL A 249 -4.65 22.79 -9.00
C VAL A 249 -5.71 22.50 -7.94
N ASP A 250 -5.60 21.39 -7.22
CA ASP A 250 -6.47 21.07 -6.10
C ASP A 250 -6.44 22.17 -5.03
N LEU A 251 -5.25 22.58 -4.59
CA LEU A 251 -5.11 23.63 -3.56
C LEU A 251 -5.61 25.01 -4.01
N LEU A 252 -5.42 25.37 -5.29
CA LEU A 252 -5.74 26.72 -5.79
C LEU A 252 -7.16 26.86 -6.35
N VAL A 253 -7.80 25.75 -6.73
CA VAL A 253 -9.05 25.76 -7.50
C VAL A 253 -10.10 24.86 -6.85
N TRP A 254 -9.88 23.54 -6.83
CA TRP A 254 -10.92 22.59 -6.43
C TRP A 254 -11.20 22.58 -4.94
N GLY A 255 -10.16 22.73 -4.11
CA GLY A 255 -10.24 22.88 -2.66
C GLY A 255 -11.07 24.11 -2.27
N PRO A 256 -10.68 25.32 -2.70
CA PRO A 256 -11.46 26.54 -2.46
C PRO A 256 -12.93 26.43 -2.91
N LEU A 257 -13.18 25.92 -4.12
CA LEU A 257 -14.55 25.69 -4.60
C LEU A 257 -15.34 24.70 -3.74
N SER A 258 -14.68 23.65 -3.22
CA SER A 258 -15.35 22.70 -2.33
C SER A 258 -15.66 23.25 -0.94
N ALA A 259 -14.96 24.32 -0.54
CA ALA A 259 -15.17 24.99 0.75
C ALA A 259 -16.29 26.04 0.73
N THR A 260 -16.81 26.41 -0.46
CA THR A 260 -17.86 27.42 -0.63
C THR A 260 -18.85 26.97 -1.71
N GLU A 261 -20.12 26.76 -1.36
CA GLU A 261 -21.10 26.18 -2.32
C GLU A 261 -21.56 27.13 -3.44
N SER A 262 -21.40 28.45 -3.29
CA SER A 262 -22.02 29.44 -4.18
C SER A 262 -21.06 30.43 -4.83
N LEU A 263 -19.78 30.43 -4.47
CA LEU A 263 -18.81 31.42 -4.96
C LEU A 263 -17.93 30.82 -6.06
N THR A 264 -17.64 31.64 -7.06
CA THR A 264 -16.59 31.35 -8.04
C THR A 264 -15.20 31.54 -7.42
N VAL A 265 -14.18 30.91 -8.00
CA VAL A 265 -12.77 31.07 -7.57
C VAL A 265 -12.36 32.54 -7.51
N ALA A 266 -12.79 33.34 -8.49
CA ALA A 266 -12.47 34.76 -8.54
C ALA A 266 -13.10 35.55 -7.38
N GLU A 267 -14.35 35.25 -7.03
CA GLU A 267 -15.06 35.87 -5.89
C GLU A 267 -14.44 35.46 -4.56
N ILE A 268 -14.08 34.17 -4.40
CA ILE A 268 -13.39 33.67 -3.20
C ILE A 268 -12.10 34.46 -2.99
N TYR A 269 -11.24 34.52 -4.00
CA TYR A 269 -10.00 35.26 -3.86
C TYR A 269 -10.24 36.75 -3.67
N ALA A 270 -11.18 37.37 -4.39
CA ALA A 270 -11.52 38.78 -4.23
C ALA A 270 -11.97 39.15 -2.81
N ALA A 271 -12.65 38.23 -2.12
CA ALA A 271 -13.09 38.40 -0.74
C ALA A 271 -11.93 38.36 0.27
N LEU A 272 -10.83 37.67 -0.03
CA LEU A 272 -9.66 37.59 0.84
C LEU A 272 -8.85 38.90 0.86
N SER A 273 -8.31 39.24 2.03
CA SER A 273 -7.34 40.33 2.15
C SER A 273 -6.14 40.08 1.22
N PRO A 274 -5.49 41.12 0.68
CA PRO A 274 -4.31 40.95 -0.18
C PRO A 274 -3.18 40.16 0.50
N ALA A 275 -3.01 40.34 1.82
CA ALA A 275 -1.99 39.65 2.59
C ALA A 275 -2.27 38.14 2.67
N ASP A 276 -3.49 37.75 3.06
CA ASP A 276 -3.88 36.34 3.21
C ASP A 276 -3.84 35.60 1.87
N ARG A 277 -4.37 36.24 0.84
CA ARG A 277 -4.35 35.72 -0.54
C ARG A 277 -2.93 35.46 -1.02
N SER A 278 -2.06 36.46 -0.89
CA SER A 278 -0.67 36.34 -1.36
C SER A 278 0.14 35.34 -0.56
N ALA A 279 -0.02 35.29 0.76
CA ALA A 279 0.65 34.32 1.63
C ALA A 279 0.19 32.88 1.33
N GLY A 280 -1.13 32.65 1.20
CA GLY A 280 -1.69 31.36 0.84
C GLY A 280 -1.20 30.86 -0.53
N ILE A 281 -1.24 31.71 -1.55
CA ILE A 281 -0.72 31.38 -2.90
C ILE A 281 0.79 31.12 -2.85
N ALA A 282 1.56 31.96 -2.15
CA ALA A 282 3.01 31.80 -2.04
C ALA A 282 3.39 30.46 -1.41
N SER A 283 2.70 30.04 -0.34
CA SER A 283 2.89 28.71 0.28
C SER A 283 2.72 27.57 -0.72
N ILE A 284 1.65 27.62 -1.53
CA ILE A 284 1.36 26.60 -2.54
C ILE A 284 2.41 26.60 -3.66
N VAL A 285 2.83 27.78 -4.13
CA VAL A 285 3.87 27.93 -5.15
C VAL A 285 5.20 27.41 -4.65
N VAL A 286 5.59 27.73 -3.41
CA VAL A 286 6.83 27.21 -2.79
C VAL A 286 6.79 25.69 -2.72
N TRP A 287 5.67 25.10 -2.29
CA TRP A 287 5.49 23.64 -2.30
C TRP A 287 5.65 23.05 -3.70
N ALA A 288 4.97 23.61 -4.70
CA ALA A 288 5.00 23.09 -6.07
C ALA A 288 6.40 23.20 -6.69
N VAL A 289 7.08 24.33 -6.51
CA VAL A 289 8.45 24.54 -6.98
C VAL A 289 9.43 23.60 -6.28
N PHE A 290 9.34 23.47 -4.96
CA PHE A 290 10.19 22.58 -4.18
C PHE A 290 10.09 21.12 -4.66
N TRP A 291 8.86 20.60 -4.78
CA TRP A 291 8.65 19.23 -5.26
C TRP A 291 8.99 19.06 -6.73
N GLY A 292 8.73 20.07 -7.58
CA GLY A 292 9.15 20.07 -8.98
C GLY A 292 10.66 19.94 -9.13
N VAL A 293 11.43 20.74 -8.38
CA VAL A 293 12.90 20.66 -8.35
C VAL A 293 13.37 19.29 -7.84
N LEU A 294 12.76 18.76 -6.77
CA LEU A 294 13.11 17.44 -6.24
C LEU A 294 12.85 16.32 -7.26
N VAL A 295 11.74 16.36 -7.99
CA VAL A 295 11.41 15.40 -9.05
C VAL A 295 12.40 15.47 -10.22
N LEU A 296 12.82 16.68 -10.61
CA LEU A 296 13.86 16.86 -11.64
C LEU A 296 15.24 16.38 -11.16
N GLY A 297 15.59 16.63 -9.90
CA GLY A 297 16.78 16.09 -9.27
C GLY A 297 16.77 14.56 -9.21
N TRP A 298 15.61 13.97 -8.90
CA TRP A 298 15.40 12.52 -8.93
C TRP A 298 15.58 11.95 -10.35
N LEU A 299 15.04 12.62 -11.38
CA LEU A 299 15.26 12.24 -12.79
C LEU A 299 16.74 12.25 -13.14
N ALA A 300 17.45 13.33 -12.81
CA ALA A 300 18.88 13.46 -13.07
C ALA A 300 19.68 12.34 -12.38
N ALA A 301 19.39 12.07 -11.11
CA ALA A 301 19.99 10.97 -10.35
C ALA A 301 19.68 9.61 -11.00
N ALA A 302 18.41 9.34 -11.32
CA ALA A 302 17.99 8.08 -11.94
C ALA A 302 18.66 7.86 -13.31
N MET A 303 18.80 8.93 -14.12
CA MET A 303 19.48 8.86 -15.41
C MET A 303 20.99 8.64 -15.25
N PHE A 304 21.63 9.32 -14.30
CA PHE A 304 23.05 9.15 -14.00
C PHE A 304 23.36 7.73 -13.49
N PHE A 305 22.61 7.26 -12.49
CA PHE A 305 22.80 5.92 -11.92
C PHE A 305 22.29 4.80 -12.83
N SER A 306 21.40 5.06 -13.79
CA SER A 306 21.00 4.05 -14.79
C SER A 306 22.16 3.57 -15.65
N GLN A 307 23.26 4.33 -15.72
CA GLN A 307 24.49 3.94 -16.39
C GLN A 307 25.26 2.87 -15.59
N LYS A 308 25.10 2.86 -14.27
CA LYS A 308 25.72 1.88 -13.35
C LYS A 308 24.74 0.73 -13.12
N ALA A 309 24.86 -0.28 -13.97
CA ALA A 309 23.97 -1.44 -14.05
C ALA A 309 23.59 -2.08 -12.70
N ASP A 310 24.55 -2.13 -11.77
CA ASP A 310 24.45 -2.91 -10.53
C ASP A 310 23.71 -2.18 -9.40
N VAL A 311 23.61 -0.84 -9.49
CA VAL A 311 23.06 -0.03 -8.39
C VAL A 311 21.57 0.26 -8.59
N TRP A 312 21.12 0.40 -9.84
CA TRP A 312 19.78 0.92 -10.17
C TRP A 312 18.86 -0.15 -10.77
N THR A 313 18.37 -1.05 -9.91
CA THR A 313 17.33 -2.02 -10.27
C THR A 313 15.94 -1.38 -10.27
N VAL A 314 14.95 -1.98 -10.95
CA VAL A 314 13.56 -1.43 -11.07
C VAL A 314 12.93 -1.15 -9.70
N ARG A 315 13.19 -2.01 -8.71
CA ARG A 315 12.57 -1.94 -7.39
C ARG A 315 12.93 -0.65 -6.64
N PRO A 316 14.22 -0.29 -6.42
CA PRO A 316 14.62 1.01 -5.87
C PRO A 316 14.05 2.23 -6.63
N VAL A 317 13.96 2.18 -7.96
CA VAL A 317 13.37 3.27 -8.77
C VAL A 317 11.92 3.48 -8.38
N VAL A 318 11.13 2.39 -8.44
CA VAL A 318 9.70 2.45 -8.12
C VAL A 318 9.50 2.83 -6.65
N THR A 319 10.25 2.22 -5.73
CA THR A 319 10.19 2.54 -4.31
C THR A 319 10.46 4.01 -4.03
N SER A 320 11.53 4.59 -4.59
CA SER A 320 11.86 6.00 -4.38
C SER A 320 10.80 6.93 -4.98
N ALA A 321 10.28 6.62 -6.18
CA ALA A 321 9.18 7.37 -6.77
C ALA A 321 7.92 7.35 -5.90
N LEU A 322 7.54 6.19 -5.36
CA LEU A 322 6.39 6.06 -4.46
C LEU A 322 6.59 6.85 -3.15
N VAL A 323 7.80 6.87 -2.60
CA VAL A 323 8.14 7.72 -1.44
C VAL A 323 8.00 9.20 -1.77
N VAL A 324 8.47 9.64 -2.94
CA VAL A 324 8.32 11.03 -3.41
C VAL A 324 6.84 11.40 -3.56
N VAL A 325 6.01 10.55 -4.17
CA VAL A 325 4.55 10.77 -4.26
C VAL A 325 3.95 10.93 -2.88
N SER A 326 4.19 9.97 -1.98
CA SER A 326 3.62 10.00 -0.64
C SER A 326 4.03 11.26 0.13
N ALA A 327 5.31 11.64 0.08
CA ALA A 327 5.80 12.80 0.79
C ALA A 327 5.22 14.10 0.19
N ALA A 328 5.17 14.22 -1.14
CA ALA A 328 4.56 15.38 -1.80
C ALA A 328 3.09 15.56 -1.40
N VAL A 329 2.32 14.48 -1.44
CA VAL A 329 0.91 14.46 -1.03
C VAL A 329 0.75 14.79 0.46
N PHE A 330 1.60 14.24 1.34
CA PHE A 330 1.55 14.56 2.77
C PHE A 330 1.84 16.04 3.05
N PHE A 331 2.88 16.60 2.42
CA PHE A 331 3.24 18.00 2.61
C PHE A 331 2.32 18.99 1.89
N GLN A 332 1.48 18.53 0.96
CA GLN A 332 0.42 19.33 0.34
C GLN A 332 -0.54 19.89 1.40
N PHE A 333 -0.90 19.08 2.41
CA PHE A 333 -1.78 19.49 3.50
C PHE A 333 -1.29 20.79 4.17
N TRP A 334 0.01 20.85 4.48
CA TRP A 334 0.63 22.03 5.08
C TRP A 334 0.68 23.22 4.13
N ALA A 335 0.92 22.97 2.84
CA ALA A 335 0.96 24.02 1.83
C ALA A 335 -0.40 24.73 1.67
N GLY A 336 -1.49 23.96 1.72
CA GLY A 336 -2.86 24.46 1.63
C GLY A 336 -3.41 25.07 2.91
N PHE A 337 -2.82 24.75 4.06
CA PHE A 337 -3.35 25.08 5.38
C PHE A 337 -3.63 26.57 5.56
N SER A 338 -2.67 27.43 5.20
CA SER A 338 -2.81 28.89 5.36
C SER A 338 -3.99 29.44 4.55
N LEU A 339 -4.11 29.05 3.28
CA LEU A 339 -5.19 29.53 2.42
C LEU A 339 -6.55 29.01 2.90
N GLY A 340 -6.61 27.73 3.32
CA GLY A 340 -7.81 27.12 3.87
C GLY A 340 -8.32 27.84 5.13
N MET A 341 -7.43 28.19 6.06
CA MET A 341 -7.78 28.98 7.25
C MET A 341 -8.30 30.37 6.88
N SER A 342 -7.63 31.08 5.98
CA SER A 342 -8.06 32.40 5.54
C SER A 342 -9.46 32.38 4.90
N ILE A 343 -9.77 31.36 4.09
CA ILE A 343 -11.11 31.16 3.53
C ILE A 343 -12.13 30.89 4.65
N ALA A 344 -11.81 30.00 5.58
CA ALA A 344 -12.69 29.65 6.70
C ALA A 344 -13.03 30.85 7.59
N ASP A 345 -12.04 31.71 7.85
CA ASP A 345 -12.21 32.89 8.70
C ASP A 345 -12.93 34.06 7.99
N THR A 346 -12.83 34.14 6.65
CA THR A 346 -13.33 35.29 5.89
C THR A 346 -14.71 35.08 5.27
N ILE A 347 -15.03 33.85 4.85
CA ILE A 347 -16.22 33.56 4.02
C ILE A 347 -17.21 32.66 4.77
N PRO A 348 -18.11 33.23 5.59
CA PRO A 348 -19.21 32.48 6.19
C PRO A 348 -20.38 32.29 5.20
N PRO A 349 -21.08 31.13 5.21
CA PRO A 349 -20.78 29.93 5.97
C PRO A 349 -19.64 29.11 5.32
N TYR A 350 -18.60 28.82 6.09
CA TYR A 350 -17.60 27.83 5.69
C TYR A 350 -18.22 26.44 5.87
N SER A 351 -18.56 25.79 4.77
CA SER A 351 -19.03 24.40 4.78
C SER A 351 -17.91 23.43 5.18
N GLY A 352 -16.66 23.85 4.96
CA GLY A 352 -15.49 23.00 5.08
C GLY A 352 -15.52 21.83 4.11
N GLY A 353 -14.39 21.14 4.00
CA GLY A 353 -14.32 19.92 3.22
C GLY A 353 -13.02 19.77 2.45
N ILE A 354 -12.89 18.58 1.87
CA ILE A 354 -11.84 18.21 0.95
C ILE A 354 -12.53 17.99 -0.39
N SER A 355 -11.99 18.57 -1.46
CA SER A 355 -12.52 18.33 -2.79
C SER A 355 -12.46 16.82 -3.13
N VAL A 356 -13.34 16.34 -4.01
CA VAL A 356 -13.28 14.92 -4.46
C VAL A 356 -11.90 14.58 -5.03
N ALA A 357 -11.30 15.52 -5.77
CA ALA A 357 -9.96 15.40 -6.31
C ALA A 357 -8.90 15.29 -5.21
N GLY A 358 -8.94 16.16 -4.20
CA GLY A 358 -8.05 16.14 -3.04
C GLY A 358 -8.16 14.86 -2.22
N TYR A 359 -9.39 14.32 -2.07
CA TYR A 359 -9.62 13.04 -1.39
C TYR A 359 -8.97 11.87 -2.14
N LEU A 360 -9.19 11.78 -3.46
CA LEU A 360 -8.55 10.77 -4.31
C LEU A 360 -7.02 10.92 -4.35
N TYR A 361 -6.53 12.16 -4.36
CA TYR A 361 -5.10 12.48 -4.33
C TYR A 361 -4.44 11.99 -3.04
N ALA A 362 -5.10 12.23 -1.89
CA ALA A 362 -4.66 11.73 -0.59
C ALA A 362 -4.65 10.20 -0.53
N LEU A 363 -5.67 9.52 -1.05
CA LEU A 363 -5.69 8.05 -1.17
C LEU A 363 -4.54 7.54 -2.04
N GLY A 364 -4.23 8.24 -3.14
CA GLY A 364 -3.07 7.95 -3.98
C GLY A 364 -1.75 8.05 -3.21
N GLY A 365 -1.58 9.08 -2.37
CA GLY A 365 -0.42 9.23 -1.50
C GLY A 365 -0.28 8.11 -0.46
N GLN A 366 -1.39 7.71 0.18
CA GLN A 366 -1.42 6.60 1.14
C GLN A 366 -1.07 5.26 0.47
N LEU A 367 -1.68 4.98 -0.68
CA LEU A 367 -1.39 3.79 -1.48
C LEU A 367 0.09 3.76 -1.88
N ALA A 368 0.64 4.90 -2.28
CA ALA A 368 2.06 5.01 -2.64
C ALA A 368 2.96 4.68 -1.46
N LEU A 369 2.67 5.20 -0.26
CA LEU A 369 3.45 4.91 0.94
C LEU A 369 3.37 3.43 1.35
N ALA A 370 2.16 2.86 1.38
CA ALA A 370 1.95 1.44 1.68
C ALA A 370 2.68 0.55 0.65
N GLY A 371 2.62 0.92 -0.63
CA GLY A 371 3.36 0.27 -1.71
C GLY A 371 4.87 0.36 -1.54
N ALA A 372 5.39 1.53 -1.15
CA ALA A 372 6.81 1.74 -0.86
C ALA A 372 7.27 0.88 0.33
N ILE A 373 6.52 0.85 1.43
CA ILE A 373 6.77 0.01 2.61
C ILE A 373 6.83 -1.46 2.19
N CYS A 374 5.84 -1.93 1.44
CA CYS A 374 5.83 -3.30 0.92
C CYS A 374 7.06 -3.57 0.04
N LEU A 375 7.43 -2.66 -0.86
CA LEU A 375 8.62 -2.81 -1.70
C LEU A 375 9.95 -2.63 -0.96
N VAL A 376 10.03 -2.01 0.21
CA VAL A 376 11.27 -1.97 1.00
C VAL A 376 11.37 -3.21 1.86
N VAL A 377 10.30 -3.47 2.60
CA VAL A 377 10.30 -4.45 3.68
C VAL A 377 10.03 -5.84 3.16
N ALA A 378 9.14 -6.07 2.18
CA ALA A 378 8.83 -7.42 1.72
C ALA A 378 10.07 -8.13 1.12
N PRO A 379 10.20 -9.44 1.32
CA PRO A 379 11.34 -10.18 0.79
C PRO A 379 11.43 -10.12 -0.74
N ARG A 380 12.66 -10.16 -1.28
CA ARG A 380 12.88 -10.24 -2.73
C ARG A 380 12.40 -11.60 -3.24
N ARG A 381 11.80 -11.65 -4.43
CA ARG A 381 11.60 -12.94 -5.10
C ARG A 381 12.99 -13.51 -5.37
N LEU A 382 13.25 -14.71 -4.86
CA LEU A 382 14.46 -15.41 -5.27
C LEU A 382 14.30 -15.79 -6.74
N PRO A 383 15.36 -15.68 -7.55
CA PRO A 383 15.39 -16.38 -8.82
C PRO A 383 15.00 -17.84 -8.54
N ALA A 384 14.16 -18.44 -9.37
CA ALA A 384 14.00 -19.89 -9.31
C ALA A 384 15.42 -20.44 -9.37
N LEU A 385 15.83 -21.17 -8.33
CA LEU A 385 17.03 -22.00 -8.42
C LEU A 385 16.79 -22.84 -9.67
N ALA A 386 17.54 -22.56 -10.74
CA ALA A 386 17.50 -23.42 -11.90
C ALA A 386 17.81 -24.81 -11.34
N ALA A 387 16.84 -25.71 -11.42
CA ALA A 387 17.03 -27.08 -11.01
C ALA A 387 18.24 -27.58 -11.81
N ALA A 388 19.36 -27.73 -11.11
CA ALA A 388 20.59 -28.28 -11.65
C ALA A 388 20.43 -29.79 -11.79
#